data_AF-A0A840W1F7-F1
#
_entry.id   AF-A0A840W1F7-F1
#
_cell.length_a   1.000
_cell.length_b   1.000
_cell.length_c   1.000
_cell.angle_alpha   90.00
_cell.angle_beta   90.00
_cell.angle_gamma   90.00
#
_symmetry.space_group_name_H-M   'P 1'
#
loop_
_entity.id
_entity.type
_entity.pdbx_description
1 polymer ?
#
loop_
_entity_poly.entity_id
_entity_poly.type
_entity_poly.pdbx_seq_one_letter_code
_entity_poly.pdbx_strand_id
1 'polypeptide(L)'
;MKQHEYADLDATALAAALCSGEVSLDEVETVARECLAKADADLNALTRPPFEPGLSHDPEGPLAGVPFVVKDSGPVAKGVPFSLGSRALRGAVAAADQDVMARFRAAGLVALGQSTAPELGLSFATESLAHGTTRNPWDPARGVGGSSGGAAALVAAGAVPFAHGNDGGGSIRVPASACGVVGLKPSRGRVPCGPLVGEAAFGLVCEFGLTRTVRDAALLLDLVGAPPVGEKHVAPPPPGGSHTAALRTDPGRLRIAVSTRPWAPAEVDPQVAEAARDAGRVLEWIGHTVTEDAPALTAEDVVEASVLAVVSTVAALSEGPYPADPARMEAVPARLLTEARGYGALDVMACLQAQHRVTRSVGRFFQEHSSQRHCFQGCDLLLTPTAAGLPVPHGTLDHGADHTVRSWLRRIYAHGPFTAPFNVSGNPAVSLPLAQSREGLPIGVPLVAAHGREDLLLAVAAQLEEAVPWRDRRPPMSVG
;
A
#
# COMPACT_ATOMS: atom_id res chain seq x y z
N MET A 1 -5.75 -23.92 -18.50
CA MET A 1 -4.50 -23.52 -17.80
C MET A 1 -4.40 -24.19 -16.42
N LYS A 2 -3.19 -24.58 -15.96
CA LYS A 2 -2.93 -25.12 -14.61
C LYS A 2 -2.59 -24.01 -13.61
N GLN A 3 -2.71 -24.29 -12.30
CA GLN A 3 -2.47 -23.30 -11.22
C GLN A 3 -1.05 -22.68 -11.27
N HIS A 4 -0.01 -23.47 -11.51
CA HIS A 4 1.37 -22.97 -11.58
C HIS A 4 1.61 -22.08 -12.80
N GLU A 5 1.07 -22.46 -13.96
CA GLU A 5 1.12 -21.65 -15.20
C GLU A 5 0.45 -20.29 -14.98
N TYR A 6 -0.70 -20.28 -14.28
CA TYR A 6 -1.40 -19.05 -13.90
C TYR A 6 -0.58 -18.19 -12.92
N ALA A 7 -0.05 -18.80 -11.85
CA ALA A 7 0.67 -18.09 -10.80
C ALA A 7 1.99 -17.45 -11.29
N ASP A 8 2.61 -18.02 -12.33
CA ASP A 8 3.85 -17.52 -12.94
C ASP A 8 3.66 -16.31 -13.87
N LEU A 9 2.42 -16.05 -14.30
CA LEU A 9 2.07 -14.87 -15.08
C LEU A 9 1.76 -13.71 -14.14
N ASP A 10 2.36 -12.54 -14.43
CA ASP A 10 1.91 -11.28 -13.84
C ASP A 10 0.72 -10.73 -14.63
N ALA A 11 0.11 -9.62 -14.19
CA ALA A 11 -1.13 -9.10 -14.79
C ALA A 11 -0.92 -8.75 -16.27
N THR A 12 0.22 -8.15 -16.59
CA THR A 12 0.59 -7.78 -17.96
C THR A 12 0.72 -9.03 -18.86
N ALA A 13 1.39 -10.08 -18.38
CA ALA A 13 1.54 -11.32 -19.16
C ALA A 13 0.21 -12.08 -19.30
N LEU A 14 -0.61 -12.11 -18.25
CA LEU A 14 -1.93 -12.75 -18.29
C LEU A 14 -2.88 -12.04 -19.26
N ALA A 15 -2.87 -10.70 -19.27
CA ALA A 15 -3.63 -9.91 -20.25
C ALA A 15 -3.19 -10.21 -21.70
N ALA A 16 -1.88 -10.36 -21.94
CA ALA A 16 -1.36 -10.72 -23.26
C ALA A 16 -1.78 -12.14 -23.69
N ALA A 17 -1.79 -13.11 -22.78
CA ALA A 17 -2.25 -14.48 -23.05
C ALA A 17 -3.75 -14.52 -23.38
N LEU A 18 -4.57 -13.75 -22.66
CA LEU A 18 -6.00 -13.57 -22.96
C LEU A 18 -6.21 -12.90 -24.33
N CYS A 19 -5.49 -11.81 -24.60
CA CYS A 19 -5.62 -11.05 -25.85
C CYS A 19 -5.22 -11.86 -27.08
N SER A 20 -4.20 -12.71 -26.96
CA SER A 20 -3.74 -13.59 -28.04
C SER A 20 -4.59 -14.86 -28.21
N GLY A 21 -5.49 -15.15 -27.26
CA GLY A 21 -6.30 -16.38 -27.25
C GLY A 21 -5.52 -17.64 -26.84
N GLU A 22 -4.33 -17.48 -26.24
CA GLU A 22 -3.57 -18.60 -25.65
C GLU A 22 -4.34 -19.24 -24.47
N VAL A 23 -5.09 -18.43 -23.74
CA VAL A 23 -6.05 -18.85 -22.71
C VAL A 23 -7.37 -18.13 -22.89
N SER A 24 -8.47 -18.76 -22.48
CA SER A 24 -9.80 -18.16 -22.46
C SER A 24 -10.14 -17.48 -21.14
N LEU A 25 -11.13 -16.57 -21.15
CA LEU A 25 -11.67 -15.91 -19.96
C LEU A 25 -12.17 -16.92 -18.92
N ASP A 26 -12.92 -17.92 -19.36
CA ASP A 26 -13.48 -18.96 -18.48
C ASP A 26 -12.40 -19.81 -17.81
N GLU A 27 -11.32 -20.13 -18.55
CA GLU A 27 -10.16 -20.84 -17.99
C GLU A 27 -9.46 -20.00 -16.92
N VAL A 28 -9.22 -18.71 -17.19
CA VAL A 28 -8.57 -17.80 -16.23
C VAL A 28 -9.44 -17.58 -15.01
N GLU A 29 -10.74 -17.35 -15.17
CA GLU A 29 -11.65 -17.13 -14.04
C GLU A 29 -11.76 -18.40 -13.17
N THR A 30 -11.84 -19.57 -13.78
CA THR A 30 -11.92 -20.84 -13.05
C THR A 30 -10.64 -21.10 -12.25
N VAL A 31 -9.46 -21.01 -12.88
CA VAL A 31 -8.18 -21.25 -12.17
C VAL A 31 -7.92 -20.20 -11.09
N ALA A 32 -8.30 -18.93 -11.32
CA ALA A 32 -8.15 -17.87 -10.34
C ALA A 32 -9.03 -18.10 -9.10
N ARG A 33 -10.26 -18.60 -9.28
CA ARG A 33 -11.15 -18.98 -8.17
C ARG A 33 -10.61 -20.14 -7.35
N GLU A 34 -10.09 -21.16 -8.01
CA GLU A 34 -9.43 -22.30 -7.34
C GLU A 34 -8.22 -21.83 -6.52
N CYS A 35 -7.40 -20.97 -7.12
CA CYS A 35 -6.23 -20.39 -6.45
C CYS A 35 -6.64 -19.54 -5.24
N LEU A 36 -7.67 -18.69 -5.39
CA LEU A 36 -8.21 -17.89 -4.28
C LEU A 36 -8.76 -18.77 -3.16
N ALA A 37 -9.53 -19.82 -3.48
CA ALA A 37 -10.09 -20.73 -2.48
C ALA A 37 -8.99 -21.51 -1.74
N LYS A 38 -7.97 -21.98 -2.46
CA LYS A 38 -6.79 -22.66 -1.87
C LYS A 38 -6.02 -21.72 -0.95
N ALA A 39 -5.66 -20.54 -1.45
CA ALA A 39 -4.92 -19.55 -0.67
C ALA A 39 -5.71 -19.10 0.57
N ASP A 40 -7.03 -18.93 0.47
CA ASP A 40 -7.85 -18.54 1.61
C ASP A 40 -7.95 -19.64 2.67
N ALA A 41 -8.04 -20.92 2.27
CA ALA A 41 -8.04 -22.04 3.20
C ALA A 41 -6.77 -22.08 4.08
N ASP A 42 -5.61 -21.76 3.49
CA ASP A 42 -4.33 -21.74 4.18
C ASP A 42 -4.13 -20.44 4.99
N LEU A 43 -4.49 -19.30 4.39
CA LEU A 43 -4.06 -17.97 4.84
C LEU A 43 -5.13 -17.16 5.53
N ASN A 44 -6.42 -17.49 5.37
CA ASN A 44 -7.55 -16.69 5.86
C ASN A 44 -7.43 -15.22 5.43
N ALA A 45 -7.42 -15.00 4.11
CA ALA A 45 -7.07 -13.73 3.48
C ALA A 45 -8.25 -13.07 2.74
N LEU A 46 -9.38 -13.78 2.59
CA LEU A 46 -10.64 -13.26 2.07
C LEU A 46 -11.65 -13.05 3.20
N THR A 47 -12.51 -12.05 3.06
CA THR A 47 -13.61 -11.82 4.01
C THR A 47 -14.79 -12.78 3.80
N ARG A 48 -14.80 -13.49 2.67
CA ARG A 48 -15.85 -14.40 2.22
C ARG A 48 -15.36 -15.22 1.02
N PRO A 49 -16.08 -16.30 0.64
CA PRO A 49 -15.79 -17.03 -0.59
C PRO A 49 -15.74 -16.10 -1.82
N PRO A 50 -14.95 -16.44 -2.86
CA PRO A 50 -14.88 -15.66 -4.10
C PRO A 50 -16.26 -15.33 -4.67
N PHE A 51 -16.45 -14.13 -5.20
CA PHE A 51 -17.72 -13.64 -5.74
C PHE A 51 -18.15 -14.46 -6.93
N GLU A 52 -19.35 -15.03 -6.95
CA GLU A 52 -19.87 -15.82 -8.07
C GLU A 52 -21.20 -15.24 -8.59
N PRO A 53 -21.26 -14.72 -9.83
CA PRO A 53 -20.15 -14.50 -10.76
C PRO A 53 -19.18 -13.40 -10.29
N GLY A 54 -18.04 -13.24 -10.96
CA GLY A 54 -17.14 -12.11 -10.75
C GLY A 54 -17.85 -10.79 -11.03
N LEU A 55 -17.35 -9.68 -10.47
CA LEU A 55 -17.99 -8.39 -10.69
C LEU A 55 -17.81 -7.95 -12.16
N SER A 56 -18.81 -7.24 -12.70
CA SER A 56 -18.81 -6.76 -14.09
C SER A 56 -17.60 -5.86 -14.44
N HIS A 57 -17.07 -5.99 -15.64
CA HIS A 57 -15.93 -5.22 -16.12
C HIS A 57 -16.14 -4.80 -17.57
N ASP A 58 -15.29 -3.91 -18.07
CA ASP A 58 -15.24 -3.55 -19.49
C ASP A 58 -14.49 -4.65 -20.27
N PRO A 59 -15.16 -5.41 -21.16
CA PRO A 59 -14.51 -6.47 -21.93
C PRO A 59 -13.52 -5.94 -22.98
N GLU A 60 -13.54 -4.63 -23.29
CA GLU A 60 -12.60 -3.99 -24.21
C GLU A 60 -11.44 -3.29 -23.47
N GLY A 61 -11.40 -3.39 -22.14
CA GLY A 61 -10.35 -2.79 -21.31
C GLY A 61 -8.96 -3.42 -21.55
N PRO A 62 -7.85 -2.66 -21.36
CA PRO A 62 -6.49 -3.16 -21.58
C PRO A 62 -6.07 -4.39 -20.74
N LEU A 63 -6.77 -4.65 -19.64
CA LEU A 63 -6.60 -5.78 -18.73
C LEU A 63 -7.88 -6.64 -18.65
N ALA A 64 -8.70 -6.65 -19.72
CA ALA A 64 -9.94 -7.43 -19.80
C ALA A 64 -9.73 -8.88 -19.35
N GLY A 65 -10.48 -9.31 -18.33
CA GLY A 65 -10.43 -10.67 -17.79
C GLY A 65 -9.37 -10.93 -16.72
N VAL A 66 -8.47 -9.99 -16.44
CA VAL A 66 -7.43 -10.18 -15.41
C VAL A 66 -8.07 -10.12 -14.02
N PRO A 67 -7.90 -11.15 -13.16
CA PRO A 67 -8.53 -11.22 -11.85
C PRO A 67 -7.80 -10.38 -10.81
N PHE A 68 -8.55 -9.79 -9.88
CA PHE A 68 -8.00 -9.13 -8.70
C PHE A 68 -8.96 -9.22 -7.50
N VAL A 69 -8.49 -8.78 -6.33
CA VAL A 69 -9.32 -8.64 -5.13
C VAL A 69 -9.35 -7.21 -4.61
N VAL A 70 -10.47 -6.84 -3.99
CA VAL A 70 -10.70 -5.51 -3.44
C VAL A 70 -10.54 -5.55 -1.92
N LYS A 71 -9.81 -4.64 -1.30
CA LYS A 71 -9.69 -4.61 0.16
C LYS A 71 -11.04 -4.28 0.82
N ASP A 72 -11.35 -4.91 1.96
CA ASP A 72 -12.56 -4.60 2.76
C ASP A 72 -12.55 -3.21 3.41
N SER A 73 -11.61 -2.33 3.07
CA SER A 73 -11.54 -0.95 3.56
C SER A 73 -11.49 0.09 2.43
N GLY A 74 -12.08 -0.25 1.29
CA GLY A 74 -12.06 0.59 0.09
C GLY A 74 -11.15 0.02 -1.01
N PRO A 75 -11.39 0.38 -2.29
CA PRO A 75 -12.56 1.10 -2.74
C PRO A 75 -13.79 0.24 -2.57
N VAL A 76 -14.92 0.84 -2.25
CA VAL A 76 -16.18 0.10 -2.23
C VAL A 76 -16.69 -0.07 -3.66
N ALA A 77 -17.19 -1.28 -3.96
CA ALA A 77 -17.78 -1.63 -5.24
C ALA A 77 -19.29 -1.72 -5.10
N LYS A 78 -20.04 -1.09 -6.02
CA LYS A 78 -21.51 -1.06 -6.01
C LYS A 78 -22.09 -2.46 -5.80
N GLY A 79 -23.00 -2.57 -4.83
CA GLY A 79 -23.69 -3.82 -4.50
C GLY A 79 -22.85 -4.81 -3.69
N VAL A 80 -21.58 -4.51 -3.41
CA VAL A 80 -20.71 -5.37 -2.58
C VAL A 80 -20.82 -4.96 -1.11
N PRO A 81 -21.13 -5.91 -0.20
CA PRO A 81 -21.07 -5.64 1.22
C PRO A 81 -19.63 -5.39 1.69
N PHE A 82 -19.43 -4.44 2.60
CA PHE A 82 -18.13 -4.15 3.21
C PHE A 82 -18.27 -3.97 4.72
N SER A 83 -17.17 -4.13 5.46
CA SER A 83 -17.18 -4.01 6.92
C SER A 83 -16.03 -3.19 7.49
N LEU A 84 -15.05 -2.78 6.68
CA LEU A 84 -13.82 -2.13 7.16
C LEU A 84 -13.11 -3.00 8.22
N GLY A 85 -13.16 -4.33 8.08
CA GLY A 85 -12.67 -5.27 9.10
C GLY A 85 -13.40 -5.18 10.44
N SER A 86 -14.56 -4.52 10.52
CA SER A 86 -15.28 -4.22 11.76
C SER A 86 -16.59 -4.99 11.87
N ARG A 87 -16.84 -5.58 13.03
CA ARG A 87 -18.17 -6.14 13.36
C ARG A 87 -19.23 -5.06 13.57
N ALA A 88 -18.82 -3.80 13.76
CA ALA A 88 -19.71 -2.66 13.98
C ALA A 88 -20.47 -2.25 12.71
N LEU A 89 -19.93 -2.52 11.52
CA LEU A 89 -20.49 -2.10 10.22
C LEU A 89 -21.24 -3.23 9.47
N ARG A 90 -21.80 -4.19 10.22
CA ARG A 90 -22.46 -5.36 9.62
C ARG A 90 -23.63 -4.94 8.73
N GLY A 91 -23.59 -5.34 7.46
CA GLY A 91 -24.67 -5.12 6.49
C GLY A 91 -24.54 -3.85 5.66
N ALA A 92 -23.44 -3.09 5.79
CA ALA A 92 -23.15 -1.99 4.88
C ALA A 92 -22.92 -2.54 3.45
N VAL A 93 -23.64 -1.97 2.48
CA VAL A 93 -23.54 -2.32 1.06
C VAL A 93 -23.31 -1.04 0.28
N ALA A 94 -22.29 -1.04 -0.58
CA ALA A 94 -21.94 0.14 -1.35
C ALA A 94 -23.07 0.52 -2.33
N ALA A 95 -23.55 1.76 -2.26
CA ALA A 95 -24.59 2.25 -3.16
C ALA A 95 -24.05 2.56 -4.58
N ALA A 96 -22.76 2.85 -4.69
CA ALA A 96 -22.06 3.18 -5.91
C ALA A 96 -20.61 2.67 -5.84
N ASP A 97 -19.95 2.59 -7.00
CA ASP A 97 -18.51 2.41 -7.05
C ASP A 97 -17.82 3.69 -6.56
N GLN A 98 -16.70 3.54 -5.85
CA GLN A 98 -15.72 4.62 -5.77
C GLN A 98 -14.98 4.78 -7.11
N ASP A 99 -14.44 5.96 -7.37
CA ASP A 99 -13.84 6.34 -8.65
C ASP A 99 -12.75 5.37 -9.10
N VAL A 100 -11.88 4.95 -8.18
CA VAL A 100 -10.82 3.98 -8.50
C VAL A 100 -11.39 2.58 -8.83
N MET A 101 -12.50 2.17 -8.21
CA MET A 101 -13.19 0.93 -8.58
C MET A 101 -13.79 1.02 -9.98
N ALA A 102 -14.43 2.15 -10.31
CA ALA A 102 -14.94 2.39 -11.67
C ALA A 102 -13.81 2.33 -12.71
N ARG A 103 -12.61 2.83 -12.38
CA ARG A 103 -11.43 2.73 -13.24
C ARG A 103 -10.85 1.33 -13.35
N PHE A 104 -10.86 0.53 -12.28
CA PHE A 104 -10.50 -0.89 -12.38
C PHE A 104 -11.44 -1.62 -13.35
N ARG A 105 -12.75 -1.35 -13.29
CA ARG A 105 -13.71 -1.93 -14.25
C ARG A 105 -13.44 -1.48 -15.68
N ALA A 106 -13.22 -0.19 -15.90
CA ALA A 106 -12.91 0.37 -17.22
C ALA A 106 -11.58 -0.15 -17.78
N ALA A 107 -10.61 -0.45 -16.90
CA ALA A 107 -9.38 -1.13 -17.28
C ALA A 107 -9.60 -2.61 -17.68
N GLY A 108 -10.78 -3.17 -17.41
CA GLY A 108 -11.13 -4.56 -17.73
C GLY A 108 -10.85 -5.57 -16.61
N LEU A 109 -10.43 -5.12 -15.43
CA LEU A 109 -10.12 -6.00 -14.31
C LEU A 109 -11.39 -6.63 -13.70
N VAL A 110 -11.30 -7.91 -13.36
CA VAL A 110 -12.39 -8.69 -12.78
C VAL A 110 -12.17 -8.86 -11.28
N ALA A 111 -12.98 -8.17 -10.47
CA ALA A 111 -12.94 -8.39 -9.02
C ALA A 111 -13.59 -9.74 -8.69
N LEU A 112 -12.78 -10.66 -8.16
CA LEU A 112 -13.22 -12.00 -7.77
C LEU A 112 -13.39 -12.18 -6.27
N GLY A 113 -12.96 -11.22 -5.45
CA GLY A 113 -13.09 -11.34 -4.00
C GLY A 113 -12.80 -10.06 -3.26
N GLN A 114 -12.91 -10.16 -1.94
CA GLN A 114 -12.61 -9.08 -1.01
C GLN A 114 -11.61 -9.54 0.03
N SER A 115 -10.50 -8.80 0.20
CA SER A 115 -9.43 -9.19 1.12
C SER A 115 -9.60 -8.63 2.53
N THR A 116 -9.09 -9.38 3.51
CA THR A 116 -9.13 -9.04 4.94
C THR A 116 -8.28 -7.81 5.28
N ALA A 117 -8.70 -7.12 6.33
CA ALA A 117 -8.01 -5.97 6.91
C ALA A 117 -8.23 -5.95 8.45
N PRO A 118 -7.36 -5.29 9.24
CA PRO A 118 -7.68 -4.93 10.61
C PRO A 118 -8.86 -3.97 10.68
N GLU A 119 -9.52 -3.95 11.83
CA GLU A 119 -10.65 -3.06 12.07
C GLU A 119 -10.29 -1.59 11.82
N LEU A 120 -11.06 -0.96 10.94
CA LEU A 120 -10.94 0.43 10.45
C LEU A 120 -9.58 0.79 9.84
N GLY A 121 -8.75 -0.21 9.55
CA GLY A 121 -7.39 0.01 9.06
C GLY A 121 -6.45 0.68 10.07
N LEU A 122 -6.75 0.64 11.37
CA LEU A 122 -6.01 1.34 12.43
C LEU A 122 -4.80 0.56 12.98
N SER A 123 -4.48 -0.59 12.42
CA SER A 123 -3.37 -1.46 12.84
C SER A 123 -2.52 -1.94 11.66
N PHE A 124 -1.27 -2.31 11.95
CA PHE A 124 -0.37 -3.04 11.07
C PHE A 124 -0.42 -4.57 11.28
N ALA A 125 -1.37 -5.08 12.08
CA ALA A 125 -1.68 -6.51 12.15
C ALA A 125 -3.02 -6.79 11.49
N THR A 126 -3.06 -7.65 10.49
CA THR A 126 -4.32 -8.08 9.86
C THR A 126 -4.92 -9.25 10.66
N GLU A 127 -5.44 -8.90 11.83
CA GLU A 127 -5.90 -9.84 12.87
C GLU A 127 -7.24 -9.40 13.48
N SER A 128 -8.18 -8.93 12.65
CA SER A 128 -9.46 -8.41 13.15
C SER A 128 -10.34 -9.50 13.76
N LEU A 129 -11.12 -9.16 14.78
CA LEU A 129 -12.13 -10.06 15.36
C LEU A 129 -13.26 -10.37 14.38
N ALA A 130 -13.42 -9.59 13.31
CA ALA A 130 -14.44 -9.81 12.28
C ALA A 130 -14.11 -11.02 11.39
N HIS A 131 -12.84 -11.17 11.00
CA HIS A 131 -12.40 -12.15 10.01
C HIS A 131 -11.30 -13.10 10.52
N GLY A 132 -10.77 -12.86 11.72
CA GLY A 132 -9.66 -13.62 12.29
C GLY A 132 -8.30 -13.18 11.76
N THR A 133 -7.27 -13.95 12.13
CA THR A 133 -5.87 -13.73 11.74
C THR A 133 -5.62 -14.14 10.29
N THR A 134 -5.12 -13.21 9.48
CA THR A 134 -4.52 -13.54 8.19
C THR A 134 -3.07 -13.97 8.37
N ARG A 135 -2.72 -15.13 7.80
CA ARG A 135 -1.42 -15.77 7.96
C ARG A 135 -0.47 -15.40 6.82
N ASN A 136 0.82 -15.30 7.15
CA ASN A 136 1.84 -14.98 6.17
C ASN A 136 2.17 -16.19 5.29
N PRO A 137 2.16 -16.07 3.94
CA PRO A 137 2.50 -17.19 3.05
C PRO A 137 3.89 -17.78 3.28
N TRP A 138 4.84 -16.96 3.76
CA TRP A 138 6.22 -17.37 4.02
C TRP A 138 6.38 -18.17 5.32
N ASP A 139 5.56 -17.85 6.33
CA ASP A 139 5.50 -18.54 7.61
C ASP A 139 4.13 -18.30 8.25
N PRO A 140 3.24 -19.31 8.30
CA PRO A 140 1.89 -19.14 8.81
C PRO A 140 1.79 -18.70 10.28
N ALA A 141 2.88 -18.79 11.06
CA ALA A 141 2.94 -18.29 12.44
C ALA A 141 3.25 -16.79 12.54
N ARG A 142 3.55 -16.12 11.42
CA ARG A 142 3.88 -14.69 11.35
C ARG A 142 2.74 -13.89 10.74
N GLY A 143 2.68 -12.61 11.12
CA GLY A 143 1.77 -11.63 10.57
C GLY A 143 2.13 -11.20 9.14
N VAL A 144 1.12 -10.74 8.41
CA VAL A 144 1.22 -10.23 7.03
C VAL A 144 1.45 -8.72 6.95
N GLY A 145 1.70 -8.07 8.09
CA GLY A 145 1.59 -6.61 8.17
C GLY A 145 0.14 -6.14 7.99
N GLY A 146 -0.03 -4.85 7.73
CA GLY A 146 -1.37 -4.27 7.58
C GLY A 146 -1.32 -2.79 7.19
N SER A 147 -2.46 -2.18 6.87
CA SER A 147 -3.79 -2.79 6.93
C SER A 147 -4.20 -3.60 5.68
N SER A 148 -3.45 -3.57 4.58
CA SER A 148 -3.77 -4.35 3.35
C SER A 148 -3.14 -5.75 3.36
N GLY A 149 -3.13 -6.43 4.52
CA GLY A 149 -2.43 -7.70 4.70
C GLY A 149 -3.03 -8.86 3.89
N GLY A 150 -4.37 -8.99 3.85
CA GLY A 150 -5.03 -10.01 3.02
C GLY A 150 -4.70 -9.86 1.54
N ALA A 151 -4.69 -8.61 1.05
CA ALA A 151 -4.29 -8.30 -0.33
C ALA A 151 -2.85 -8.74 -0.61
N ALA A 152 -1.91 -8.38 0.26
CA ALA A 152 -0.50 -8.75 0.10
C ALA A 152 -0.28 -10.27 0.16
N ALA A 153 -0.96 -10.96 1.07
CA ALA A 153 -0.89 -12.42 1.21
C ALA A 153 -1.37 -13.15 -0.05
N LEU A 154 -2.49 -12.71 -0.64
CA LEU A 154 -3.05 -13.31 -1.86
C LEU A 154 -2.16 -13.08 -3.09
N VAL A 155 -1.56 -11.89 -3.23
CA VAL A 155 -0.61 -11.60 -4.32
C VAL A 155 0.67 -12.42 -4.16
N ALA A 156 1.19 -12.50 -2.93
CA ALA A 156 2.41 -13.26 -2.61
C ALA A 156 2.22 -14.77 -2.83
N ALA A 157 1.05 -15.31 -2.48
CA ALA A 157 0.71 -16.70 -2.70
C ALA A 157 0.53 -17.05 -4.20
N GLY A 158 0.39 -16.05 -5.08
CA GLY A 158 0.12 -16.27 -6.50
C GLY A 158 -1.37 -16.41 -6.83
N ALA A 159 -2.27 -16.14 -5.87
CA ALA A 159 -3.71 -16.31 -6.06
C ALA A 159 -4.31 -15.31 -7.05
N VAL A 160 -3.76 -14.10 -7.08
CA VAL A 160 -4.06 -13.04 -8.06
C VAL A 160 -2.76 -12.31 -8.43
N PRO A 161 -2.62 -11.78 -9.66
CA PRO A 161 -1.46 -10.97 -10.04
C PRO A 161 -1.45 -9.57 -9.40
N PHE A 162 -2.63 -9.06 -9.07
CA PHE A 162 -2.86 -7.75 -8.47
C PHE A 162 -3.89 -7.83 -7.36
N ALA A 163 -3.72 -7.02 -6.32
CA ALA A 163 -4.75 -6.78 -5.33
C ALA A 163 -4.81 -5.29 -4.97
N HIS A 164 -6.01 -4.77 -4.78
CA HIS A 164 -6.20 -3.43 -4.28
C HIS A 164 -5.72 -3.29 -2.83
N GLY A 165 -5.19 -2.12 -2.49
CA GLY A 165 -4.96 -1.69 -1.11
C GLY A 165 -4.96 -0.18 -0.98
N ASN A 166 -5.06 0.31 0.24
CA ASN A 166 -4.89 1.73 0.55
C ASN A 166 -3.85 1.93 1.65
N ASP A 167 -3.24 3.12 1.66
CA ASP A 167 -2.08 3.46 2.47
C ASP A 167 -2.27 4.84 3.09
N GLY A 168 -2.54 4.88 4.41
CA GLY A 168 -2.65 6.10 5.23
C GLY A 168 -1.49 6.31 6.22
N GLY A 169 -0.63 5.30 6.37
CA GLY A 169 0.55 5.33 7.25
C GLY A 169 1.60 4.28 6.90
N GLY A 170 1.43 3.57 5.79
CA GLY A 170 2.20 2.37 5.42
C GLY A 170 1.35 1.18 4.97
N SER A 171 0.03 1.31 4.91
CA SER A 171 -0.87 0.16 4.75
C SER A 171 -0.83 -0.59 3.42
N ILE A 172 -0.10 -0.10 2.41
CA ILE A 172 0.30 -0.89 1.23
C ILE A 172 1.75 -1.37 1.42
N ARG A 173 2.65 -0.49 1.84
CA ARG A 173 4.09 -0.75 1.89
C ARG A 173 4.49 -1.76 2.97
N VAL A 174 3.97 -1.63 4.19
CA VAL A 174 4.23 -2.55 5.32
C VAL A 174 3.85 -4.00 4.97
N PRO A 175 2.63 -4.29 4.50
CA PRO A 175 2.29 -5.65 4.10
C PRO A 175 3.02 -6.12 2.84
N ALA A 176 3.37 -5.21 1.91
CA ALA A 176 4.24 -5.55 0.79
C ALA A 176 5.62 -6.04 1.24
N SER A 177 6.23 -5.36 2.21
CA SER A 177 7.48 -5.79 2.85
C SER A 177 7.34 -7.12 3.57
N ALA A 178 6.26 -7.32 4.32
CA ALA A 178 6.06 -8.55 5.10
C ALA A 178 5.78 -9.78 4.24
N CYS A 179 5.11 -9.60 3.10
CA CYS A 179 4.71 -10.69 2.20
C CYS A 179 5.61 -10.84 0.97
N GLY A 180 6.60 -9.96 0.78
CA GLY A 180 7.56 -10.07 -0.31
C GLY A 180 6.98 -9.74 -1.69
N VAL A 181 6.20 -8.67 -1.79
CA VAL A 181 5.58 -8.20 -3.04
C VAL A 181 5.89 -6.72 -3.29
N VAL A 182 5.58 -6.21 -4.48
CA VAL A 182 5.69 -4.80 -4.81
C VAL A 182 4.49 -4.06 -4.25
N GLY A 183 4.74 -3.01 -3.47
CA GLY A 183 3.69 -2.15 -2.91
C GLY A 183 3.94 -0.69 -3.22
N LEU A 184 3.14 -0.10 -4.11
CA LEU A 184 3.26 1.30 -4.50
C LEU A 184 2.23 2.15 -3.75
N LYS A 185 2.72 3.19 -3.08
CA LYS A 185 1.93 4.31 -2.57
C LYS A 185 2.12 5.50 -3.52
N PRO A 186 1.16 5.82 -4.40
CA PRO A 186 1.27 6.95 -5.31
C PRO A 186 1.36 8.30 -4.58
N SER A 187 1.66 9.35 -5.33
CA SER A 187 1.55 10.72 -4.83
C SER A 187 0.12 11.03 -4.41
N ARG A 188 -0.04 11.83 -3.36
CA ARG A 188 -1.34 12.41 -3.02
C ARG A 188 -1.93 13.11 -4.25
N GLY A 189 -3.18 12.79 -4.61
CA GLY A 189 -3.83 13.35 -5.79
C GLY A 189 -3.47 12.68 -7.13
N ARG A 190 -2.75 11.55 -7.13
CA ARG A 190 -2.52 10.73 -8.33
C ARG A 190 -3.71 9.82 -8.64
N VAL A 191 -4.22 9.14 -7.61
CA VAL A 191 -5.35 8.20 -7.71
C VAL A 191 -6.52 8.78 -6.90
N PRO A 192 -7.75 8.76 -7.44
CA PRO A 192 -8.91 9.37 -6.80
C PRO A 192 -9.39 8.63 -5.56
N CYS A 193 -9.99 9.36 -4.64
CA CYS A 193 -10.69 8.81 -3.47
C CYS A 193 -12.21 9.00 -3.49
N GLY A 194 -12.73 9.76 -4.47
CA GLY A 194 -14.14 10.09 -4.65
C GLY A 194 -15.01 8.93 -5.18
N PRO A 195 -16.29 9.20 -5.48
CA PRO A 195 -17.00 10.47 -5.22
C PRO A 195 -17.62 10.53 -3.82
N LEU A 196 -17.63 9.41 -3.09
CA LEU A 196 -18.27 9.30 -1.76
C LEU A 196 -17.52 10.07 -0.67
N VAL A 197 -16.23 10.31 -0.87
CA VAL A 197 -15.35 11.03 0.07
C VAL A 197 -14.59 12.08 -0.73
N GLY A 198 -14.74 13.36 -0.36
CA GLY A 198 -14.03 14.46 -1.03
C GLY A 198 -12.59 14.66 -0.58
N GLU A 199 -12.18 14.02 0.53
CA GLU A 199 -10.80 14.00 1.01
C GLU A 199 -10.58 12.89 2.05
N ALA A 200 -10.05 11.74 1.63
CA ALA A 200 -9.78 10.65 2.55
C ALA A 200 -8.66 11.05 3.54
N ALA A 201 -8.98 11.09 4.83
CA ALA A 201 -8.03 11.40 5.91
C ALA A 201 -7.21 12.69 5.68
N PHE A 202 -7.83 13.77 5.18
CA PHE A 202 -7.12 15.02 4.88
C PHE A 202 -5.93 14.84 3.91
N GLY A 203 -6.11 13.92 2.95
CA GLY A 203 -5.12 13.59 1.92
C GLY A 203 -4.01 12.63 2.37
N LEU A 204 -4.06 12.10 3.60
CA LEU A 204 -3.05 11.14 4.08
C LEU A 204 -3.20 9.76 3.44
N VAL A 205 -4.41 9.40 3.04
CA VAL A 205 -4.74 8.10 2.45
C VAL A 205 -4.72 8.20 0.93
N CYS A 206 -4.09 7.22 0.28
CA CYS A 206 -4.23 6.97 -1.15
C CYS A 206 -4.69 5.53 -1.40
N GLU A 207 -5.51 5.35 -2.43
CA GLU A 207 -5.90 4.05 -2.99
C GLU A 207 -4.89 3.65 -4.08
N PHE A 208 -4.51 2.38 -4.16
CA PHE A 208 -3.77 1.80 -5.30
C PHE A 208 -3.75 0.27 -5.20
N GLY A 209 -2.61 -0.35 -4.87
CA GLY A 209 -2.53 -1.78 -4.63
C GLY A 209 -1.13 -2.36 -4.66
N LEU A 210 -1.11 -3.69 -4.74
CA LEU A 210 0.05 -4.55 -4.61
C LEU A 210 0.16 -5.46 -5.84
N THR A 211 1.37 -5.63 -6.35
CA THR A 211 1.68 -6.43 -7.55
C THR A 211 2.89 -7.33 -7.29
N ARG A 212 3.17 -8.28 -8.19
CA ARG A 212 4.44 -9.02 -8.17
C ARG A 212 5.57 -8.30 -8.90
N THR A 213 5.25 -7.47 -9.88
CA THR A 213 6.23 -6.82 -10.75
C THR A 213 6.08 -5.31 -10.77
N VAL A 214 7.18 -4.61 -11.06
CA VAL A 214 7.18 -3.14 -11.20
C VAL A 214 6.38 -2.72 -12.43
N ARG A 215 6.41 -3.50 -13.51
CA ARG A 215 5.66 -3.19 -14.73
C ARG A 215 4.15 -3.23 -14.56
N ASP A 216 3.63 -4.16 -13.75
CA ASP A 216 2.21 -4.18 -13.42
C ASP A 216 1.81 -2.93 -12.64
N ALA A 217 2.63 -2.49 -11.68
CA ALA A 217 2.37 -1.27 -10.92
C ALA A 217 2.38 -0.03 -11.83
N ALA A 218 3.30 0.06 -12.79
CA ALA A 218 3.35 1.17 -13.73
C ALA A 218 2.13 1.19 -14.68
N LEU A 219 1.77 0.05 -15.26
CA LEU A 219 0.62 -0.08 -16.15
C LEU A 219 -0.68 0.25 -15.43
N LEU A 220 -0.88 -0.31 -14.23
CA LEU A 220 -2.07 0.00 -13.42
C LEU A 220 -2.14 1.48 -13.09
N LEU A 221 -1.01 2.13 -12.77
CA LEU A 221 -1.00 3.57 -12.48
C LEU A 221 -1.35 4.41 -13.71
N ASP A 222 -0.94 4.02 -14.92
CA ASP A 222 -1.37 4.69 -16.15
C ASP A 222 -2.89 4.55 -16.37
N LEU A 223 -3.47 3.39 -16.04
CA LEU A 223 -4.88 3.10 -16.25
C LEU A 223 -5.80 3.76 -15.21
N VAL A 224 -5.34 3.88 -13.95
CA VAL A 224 -6.19 4.39 -12.85
C VAL A 224 -5.74 5.73 -12.27
N GLY A 225 -4.56 6.22 -12.65
CA GLY A 225 -3.93 7.43 -12.11
C GLY A 225 -4.24 8.69 -12.91
N ALA A 226 -5.38 9.32 -12.60
CA ALA A 226 -5.74 10.64 -13.12
C ALA A 226 -6.60 11.42 -12.12
N PRO A 227 -6.41 12.73 -11.91
CA PRO A 227 -7.32 13.50 -11.06
C PRO A 227 -8.73 13.57 -11.71
N PRO A 228 -9.81 13.17 -11.02
CA PRO A 228 -11.18 13.35 -11.51
C PRO A 228 -11.59 14.83 -11.42
N VAL A 229 -12.72 15.17 -12.05
CA VAL A 229 -13.28 16.51 -11.97
C VAL A 229 -13.61 16.85 -10.50
N GLY A 230 -13.08 17.97 -10.01
CA GLY A 230 -13.36 18.46 -8.66
C GLY A 230 -12.48 17.88 -7.54
N GLU A 231 -11.45 17.09 -7.89
CA GLU A 231 -10.49 16.56 -6.90
C GLU A 231 -9.75 17.68 -6.15
N LYS A 232 -9.61 17.56 -4.83
CA LYS A 232 -8.95 18.58 -4.00
C LYS A 232 -7.44 18.62 -4.17
N HIS A 233 -6.84 17.46 -4.38
CA HIS A 233 -5.39 17.30 -4.56
C HIS A 233 -5.12 16.79 -5.97
N VAL A 234 -4.17 17.41 -6.66
CA VAL A 234 -3.78 17.01 -8.03
C VAL A 234 -2.28 16.81 -8.09
N ALA A 235 -1.86 15.57 -8.35
CA ALA A 235 -0.46 15.27 -8.65
C ALA A 235 -0.15 15.70 -10.10
N PRO A 236 1.03 16.26 -10.39
CA PRO A 236 1.40 16.63 -11.76
C PRO A 236 1.48 15.37 -12.64
N PRO A 237 1.08 15.41 -13.92
CA PRO A 237 1.24 14.26 -14.82
C PRO A 237 2.73 13.86 -14.93
N PRO A 238 3.04 12.59 -15.20
CA PRO A 238 4.43 12.19 -15.45
C PRO A 238 5.01 12.99 -16.63
N PRO A 239 6.27 13.46 -16.57
CA PRO A 239 6.86 14.29 -17.63
C PRO A 239 6.79 13.67 -19.03
N GLY A 240 6.92 12.35 -19.13
CA GLY A 240 6.81 11.58 -20.37
C GLY A 240 5.39 11.11 -20.74
N GLY A 241 4.37 11.50 -19.96
CA GLY A 241 2.97 11.15 -20.20
C GLY A 241 2.57 9.71 -19.83
N SER A 242 3.51 8.82 -19.52
CA SER A 242 3.24 7.44 -19.09
C SER A 242 4.29 6.96 -18.08
N HIS A 243 3.82 6.27 -17.04
CA HIS A 243 4.62 5.54 -16.07
C HIS A 243 5.20 4.25 -16.67
N THR A 244 4.45 3.56 -17.53
CA THR A 244 4.95 2.37 -18.27
C THR A 244 6.12 2.74 -19.17
N ALA A 245 6.05 3.87 -19.87
CA ALA A 245 7.15 4.36 -20.71
C ALA A 245 8.38 4.75 -19.89
N ALA A 246 8.20 5.25 -18.67
CA ALA A 246 9.30 5.63 -17.78
C ALA A 246 10.19 4.43 -17.42
N LEU A 247 9.65 3.20 -17.37
CA LEU A 247 10.44 1.98 -17.12
C LEU A 247 11.52 1.72 -18.17
N ARG A 248 11.35 2.26 -19.38
CA ARG A 248 12.26 2.09 -20.51
C ARG A 248 13.13 3.32 -20.77
N THR A 249 12.96 4.36 -19.95
CA THR A 249 13.69 5.62 -20.08
C THR A 249 14.86 5.59 -19.11
N ASP A 250 16.08 5.81 -19.62
CA ASP A 250 17.26 5.95 -18.76
C ASP A 250 17.14 7.24 -17.93
N PRO A 251 17.04 7.16 -16.59
CA PRO A 251 16.97 8.35 -15.74
C PRO A 251 18.34 9.04 -15.59
N GLY A 252 19.41 8.45 -16.15
CA GLY A 252 20.78 8.87 -15.95
C GLY A 252 21.26 8.68 -14.51
N ARG A 253 22.36 9.35 -14.17
CA ARG A 253 22.94 9.29 -12.82
C ARG A 253 22.16 10.17 -11.84
N LEU A 254 21.28 9.55 -11.08
CA LEU A 254 20.61 10.17 -9.93
C LEU A 254 21.46 10.19 -8.65
N ARG A 255 21.12 11.10 -7.73
CA ARG A 255 21.59 11.15 -6.34
C ARG A 255 20.54 10.52 -5.43
N ILE A 256 20.95 9.50 -4.70
CA ILE A 256 20.06 8.70 -3.87
C ILE A 256 20.57 8.77 -2.43
N ALA A 257 19.74 9.29 -1.54
CA ALA A 257 20.01 9.25 -0.13
C ALA A 257 19.67 7.87 0.45
N VAL A 258 20.46 7.35 1.37
CA VAL A 258 20.15 6.14 2.14
C VAL A 258 20.07 6.49 3.62
N SER A 259 19.03 6.05 4.30
CA SER A 259 18.93 6.17 5.77
C SER A 259 18.31 4.93 6.39
N THR A 260 18.97 4.45 7.45
CA THR A 260 18.45 3.39 8.32
C THR A 260 18.01 3.92 9.69
N ARG A 261 18.02 5.25 9.87
CA ARG A 261 17.62 5.90 11.12
C ARG A 261 16.10 6.10 11.14
N PRO A 262 15.37 5.50 12.09
CA PRO A 262 13.90 5.58 12.13
C PRO A 262 13.44 6.98 12.56
N TRP A 263 12.30 7.44 12.02
CA TRP A 263 11.67 8.70 12.43
C TRP A 263 10.72 8.54 13.63
N ALA A 264 10.43 7.31 14.03
CA ALA A 264 9.73 6.99 15.27
C ALA A 264 10.70 6.27 16.24
N PRO A 265 10.43 6.28 17.56
CA PRO A 265 11.29 5.62 18.54
C PRO A 265 11.18 4.09 18.41
N ALA A 266 12.00 3.51 17.55
CA ALA A 266 12.02 2.10 17.23
C ALA A 266 13.46 1.58 17.17
N GLU A 267 13.64 0.31 17.56
CA GLU A 267 14.87 -0.43 17.25
C GLU A 267 14.71 -1.07 15.87
N VAL A 268 15.69 -0.86 15.00
CA VAL A 268 15.69 -1.43 13.65
C VAL A 268 16.48 -2.73 13.67
N ASP A 269 15.87 -3.83 13.23
CA ASP A 269 16.51 -5.12 13.08
C ASP A 269 17.75 -4.99 12.18
N PRO A 270 18.92 -5.51 12.60
CA PRO A 270 20.15 -5.40 11.82
C PRO A 270 20.04 -5.98 10.40
N GLN A 271 19.26 -7.04 10.18
CA GLN A 271 19.06 -7.63 8.85
C GLN A 271 18.27 -6.68 7.94
N VAL A 272 17.31 -5.96 8.51
CA VAL A 272 16.48 -4.98 7.79
C VAL A 272 17.29 -3.73 7.46
N ALA A 273 18.10 -3.24 8.40
CA ALA A 273 19.02 -2.14 8.14
C ALA A 273 20.06 -2.50 7.07
N GLU A 274 20.61 -3.72 7.12
CA GLU A 274 21.62 -4.16 6.15
C GLU A 274 21.03 -4.34 4.75
N ALA A 275 19.81 -4.88 4.61
CA ALA A 275 19.12 -4.97 3.34
C ALA A 275 18.97 -3.60 2.63
N ALA A 276 18.69 -2.54 3.40
CA ALA A 276 18.63 -1.19 2.85
C ALA A 276 20.01 -0.68 2.39
N ARG A 277 21.08 -0.95 3.16
CA ARG A 277 22.44 -0.59 2.76
C ARG A 277 22.91 -1.37 1.54
N ASP A 278 22.58 -2.65 1.45
CA ASP A 278 22.84 -3.51 0.29
C ASP A 278 22.16 -2.97 -0.97
N ALA A 279 20.89 -2.60 -0.88
CA ALA A 279 20.20 -1.96 -1.99
C ALA A 279 20.87 -0.63 -2.39
N GLY A 280 21.35 0.16 -1.43
CA GLY A 280 22.20 1.32 -1.69
C GLY A 280 23.49 0.98 -2.46
N ARG A 281 24.19 -0.09 -2.07
CA ARG A 281 25.39 -0.57 -2.80
C ARG A 281 25.06 -1.01 -4.23
N VAL A 282 23.93 -1.68 -4.44
CA VAL A 282 23.46 -2.06 -5.78
C VAL A 282 23.18 -0.80 -6.63
N LEU A 283 22.52 0.21 -6.06
CA LEU A 283 22.25 1.48 -6.74
C LEU A 283 23.54 2.21 -7.14
N GLU A 284 24.55 2.21 -6.28
CA GLU A 284 25.87 2.74 -6.60
C GLU A 284 26.54 1.94 -7.73
N TRP A 285 26.47 0.60 -7.68
CA TRP A 285 27.02 -0.29 -8.70
C TRP A 285 26.39 -0.09 -10.08
N ILE A 286 25.07 0.11 -10.17
CA ILE A 286 24.38 0.40 -11.44
C ILE A 286 24.57 1.85 -11.93
N GLY A 287 25.29 2.69 -11.18
CA GLY A 287 25.76 3.98 -11.66
C GLY A 287 25.11 5.22 -11.04
N HIS A 288 24.36 5.10 -9.94
CA HIS A 288 23.89 6.25 -9.17
C HIS A 288 24.96 6.78 -8.21
N THR A 289 24.69 7.95 -7.62
CA THR A 289 25.49 8.48 -6.50
C THR A 289 24.71 8.23 -5.22
N VAL A 290 25.32 7.54 -4.25
CA VAL A 290 24.64 7.16 -3.01
C VAL A 290 25.31 7.84 -1.82
N THR A 291 24.52 8.50 -0.96
CA THR A 291 25.01 9.20 0.23
C THR A 291 24.12 8.93 1.43
N GLU A 292 24.67 8.92 2.64
CA GLU A 292 23.85 8.89 3.86
C GLU A 292 23.22 10.26 4.11
N ASP A 293 21.90 10.36 4.00
CA ASP A 293 21.15 11.57 4.33
C ASP A 293 19.66 11.23 4.59
N ALA A 294 18.95 12.13 5.27
CA ALA A 294 17.52 12.00 5.53
C ALA A 294 16.87 13.37 5.75
N PRO A 295 15.57 13.54 5.42
CA PRO A 295 14.82 14.72 5.83
C PRO A 295 14.80 14.87 7.35
N ALA A 296 14.98 16.11 7.82
CA ALA A 296 14.92 16.46 9.23
C ALA A 296 13.45 16.52 9.69
N LEU A 297 12.96 15.41 10.27
CA LEU A 297 11.58 15.28 10.73
C LEU A 297 11.54 15.01 12.24
N THR A 298 10.45 15.42 12.89
CA THR A 298 10.16 15.02 14.26
C THR A 298 9.09 13.93 14.27
N ALA A 299 9.27 12.91 15.12
CA ALA A 299 8.26 11.87 15.33
C ALA A 299 6.91 12.47 15.71
N GLU A 300 6.95 13.53 16.52
CA GLU A 300 5.76 14.17 17.07
C GLU A 300 4.96 14.92 16.00
N ASP A 301 5.62 15.59 15.04
CA ASP A 301 4.89 16.22 13.94
C ASP A 301 4.19 15.19 13.04
N VAL A 302 4.82 14.02 12.84
CA VAL A 302 4.20 12.92 12.08
C VAL A 302 2.99 12.37 12.83
N VAL A 303 3.13 12.12 14.14
CA VAL A 303 2.03 11.64 15.00
C VAL A 303 0.88 12.65 15.05
N GLU A 304 1.19 13.92 15.27
CA GLU A 304 0.20 15.00 15.35
C GLU A 304 -0.55 15.15 14.03
N ALA A 305 0.15 15.10 12.89
CA ALA A 305 -0.50 15.12 11.58
C ALA A 305 -1.42 13.90 11.38
N SER A 306 -1.00 12.71 11.82
CA SER A 306 -1.76 11.46 11.66
C SER A 306 -3.03 11.38 12.49
N VAL A 307 -3.22 12.26 13.49
CA VAL A 307 -4.51 12.40 14.20
C VAL A 307 -5.65 12.72 13.22
N LEU A 308 -5.36 13.42 12.12
CA LEU A 308 -6.31 13.73 11.04
C LEU A 308 -6.98 12.47 10.47
N ALA A 309 -6.26 11.35 10.37
CA ALA A 309 -6.82 10.10 9.89
C ALA A 309 -7.87 9.54 10.85
N VAL A 310 -7.61 9.58 12.16
CA VAL A 310 -8.55 9.10 13.19
C VAL A 310 -9.79 9.99 13.26
N VAL A 311 -9.61 11.32 13.19
CA VAL A 311 -10.73 12.29 13.12
C VAL A 311 -11.59 12.03 11.88
N SER A 312 -10.96 11.79 10.72
CA SER A 312 -11.67 11.46 9.48
C SER A 312 -12.48 10.16 9.60
N THR A 313 -11.95 9.15 10.28
CA THR A 313 -12.69 7.90 10.57
C THR A 313 -13.89 8.16 11.48
N VAL A 314 -13.77 8.98 12.53
CA VAL A 314 -14.91 9.35 13.39
C VAL A 314 -16.01 10.01 12.58
N ALA A 315 -15.66 10.98 11.73
CA ALA A 315 -16.61 11.68 10.88
C ALA A 315 -17.33 10.72 9.92
N ALA A 316 -16.58 9.87 9.22
CA ALA A 316 -17.14 8.89 8.29
C ALA A 316 -18.13 7.92 8.96
N LEU A 317 -17.87 7.48 10.19
CA LEU A 317 -18.75 6.58 10.93
C LEU A 317 -19.94 7.27 11.59
N SER A 318 -19.85 8.58 11.84
CA SER A 318 -20.91 9.34 12.54
C SER A 318 -21.88 10.03 11.59
N GLU A 319 -21.38 10.49 10.45
CA GLU A 319 -22.14 11.25 9.45
C GLU A 319 -22.40 10.44 8.17
N GLY A 320 -21.74 9.29 8.02
CA GLY A 320 -21.94 8.40 6.89
C GLY A 320 -23.31 7.73 6.88
N PRO A 321 -23.74 7.21 5.72
CA PRO A 321 -25.05 6.56 5.58
C PRO A 321 -25.11 5.17 6.22
N TYR A 322 -24.00 4.67 6.78
CA TYR A 322 -23.86 3.33 7.34
C TYR A 322 -23.66 3.42 8.86
N PRO A 323 -24.69 3.12 9.67
CA PRO A 323 -24.56 3.20 11.11
C PRO A 323 -23.60 2.12 11.63
N ALA A 324 -22.64 2.52 12.46
CA ALA A 324 -21.76 1.61 13.18
C ALA A 324 -22.31 1.34 14.59
N ASP A 325 -22.35 0.07 15.02
CA ASP A 325 -22.67 -0.33 16.40
C ASP A 325 -21.40 -0.30 17.28
N PRO A 326 -21.21 0.72 18.15
CA PRO A 326 -19.99 0.85 18.94
C PRO A 326 -19.78 -0.31 19.91
N ALA A 327 -20.84 -1.03 20.31
CA ALA A 327 -20.74 -2.16 21.24
C ALA A 327 -20.07 -3.40 20.60
N ARG A 328 -19.95 -3.43 19.27
CA ARG A 328 -19.32 -4.54 18.53
C ARG A 328 -17.89 -4.25 18.11
N MET A 329 -17.44 -3.02 18.29
CA MET A 329 -16.11 -2.56 17.93
C MET A 329 -15.04 -3.20 18.84
N GLU A 330 -13.84 -3.39 18.31
CA GLU A 330 -12.67 -3.77 19.09
C GLU A 330 -12.25 -2.65 20.04
N ALA A 331 -11.57 -3.03 21.11
CA ALA A 331 -11.36 -2.15 22.25
C ALA A 331 -10.45 -0.95 21.92
N VAL A 332 -9.44 -1.14 21.07
CA VAL A 332 -8.56 -0.04 20.61
C VAL A 332 -9.33 0.95 19.73
N PRO A 333 -9.90 0.56 18.56
CA PRO A 333 -10.69 1.49 17.75
C PRO A 333 -11.80 2.19 18.54
N ALA A 334 -12.54 1.47 19.39
CA ALA A 334 -13.58 2.08 20.23
C ALA A 334 -13.04 3.20 21.13
N ARG A 335 -11.90 2.97 21.79
CA ARG A 335 -11.23 3.98 22.64
C ARG A 335 -10.78 5.19 21.81
N LEU A 336 -10.11 4.96 20.68
CA LEU A 336 -9.56 6.03 19.86
C LEU A 336 -10.67 6.92 19.28
N LEU A 337 -11.74 6.32 18.78
CA LEU A 337 -12.86 7.08 18.24
C LEU A 337 -13.62 7.82 19.35
N THR A 338 -13.72 7.25 20.55
CA THR A 338 -14.32 7.94 21.70
C THR A 338 -13.54 9.19 22.09
N GLU A 339 -12.21 9.10 22.15
CA GLU A 339 -11.37 10.28 22.41
C GLU A 339 -11.47 11.30 21.26
N ALA A 340 -11.36 10.86 20.02
CA ALA A 340 -11.34 11.74 18.85
C ALA A 340 -12.66 12.48 18.62
N ARG A 341 -13.79 12.02 19.16
CA ARG A 341 -15.06 12.79 19.22
C ARG A 341 -14.94 14.08 20.01
N GLY A 342 -13.98 14.18 20.93
CA GLY A 342 -13.70 15.37 21.72
C GLY A 342 -12.83 16.41 21.01
N TYR A 343 -12.22 16.08 19.87
CA TYR A 343 -11.37 17.01 19.14
C TYR A 343 -12.20 18.05 18.37
N GLY A 344 -11.82 19.31 18.51
CA GLY A 344 -12.47 20.44 17.86
C GLY A 344 -11.68 21.01 16.68
N ALA A 345 -12.18 22.10 16.12
CA ALA A 345 -11.56 22.76 14.97
C ALA A 345 -10.11 23.21 15.24
N LEU A 346 -9.78 23.63 16.47
CA LEU A 346 -8.42 24.05 16.82
C LEU A 346 -7.45 22.88 16.86
N ASP A 347 -7.88 21.69 17.30
CA ASP A 347 -7.07 20.47 17.25
C ASP A 347 -6.76 20.10 15.81
N VAL A 348 -7.79 20.13 14.93
CA VAL A 348 -7.62 19.88 13.50
C VAL A 348 -6.65 20.88 12.87
N MET A 349 -6.75 22.17 13.19
CA MET A 349 -5.82 23.18 12.70
C MET A 349 -4.38 22.93 13.18
N ALA A 350 -4.17 22.50 14.43
CA ALA A 350 -2.85 22.13 14.93
C ALA A 350 -2.26 20.93 14.15
N CYS A 351 -3.09 19.92 13.86
CA CYS A 351 -2.69 18.75 13.08
C CYS A 351 -2.32 19.14 11.63
N LEU A 352 -3.07 20.05 10.99
CA LEU A 352 -2.74 20.58 9.66
C LEU A 352 -1.42 21.36 9.67
N GLN A 353 -1.11 22.10 10.75
CA GLN A 353 0.19 22.76 10.89
C GLN A 353 1.33 21.74 11.05
N ALA A 354 1.11 20.64 11.77
CA ALA A 354 2.08 19.54 11.85
C ALA A 354 2.32 18.89 10.48
N GLN A 355 1.24 18.62 9.73
CA GLN A 355 1.31 18.13 8.36
C GLN A 355 2.12 19.09 7.47
N HIS A 356 1.90 20.40 7.61
CA HIS A 356 2.65 21.43 6.88
C HIS A 356 4.15 21.39 7.21
N ARG A 357 4.53 21.26 8.49
CA ARG A 357 5.94 21.17 8.91
C ARG A 357 6.64 19.97 8.29
N VAL A 358 6.02 18.78 8.33
CA VAL A 358 6.55 17.56 7.70
C VAL A 358 6.68 17.75 6.19
N THR A 359 5.60 18.21 5.53
CA THR A 359 5.59 18.42 4.07
C THR A 359 6.68 19.39 3.62
N ARG A 360 6.90 20.48 4.36
CA ARG A 360 7.95 21.47 4.06
C ARG A 360 9.35 20.90 4.24
N SER A 361 9.57 20.07 5.26
CA SER A 361 10.87 19.44 5.50
C SER A 361 11.21 18.43 4.40
N VAL A 362 10.27 17.52 4.08
CA VAL A 362 10.45 16.54 2.99
C VAL A 362 10.61 17.26 1.64
N GLY A 363 9.81 18.30 1.38
CA GLY A 363 9.92 19.08 0.14
C GLY A 363 11.28 19.76 -0.02
N ARG A 364 11.85 20.33 1.05
CA ARG A 364 13.19 20.94 1.01
C ARG A 364 14.29 19.91 0.75
N PHE A 365 14.15 18.71 1.31
CA PHE A 365 15.11 17.63 1.12
C PHE A 365 15.20 17.18 -0.35
N PHE A 366 14.06 17.11 -1.06
CA PHE A 366 14.01 16.80 -2.49
C PHE A 366 14.22 18.02 -3.42
N GLN A 367 14.29 19.25 -2.88
CA GLN A 367 14.47 20.45 -3.72
C GLN A 367 15.93 20.65 -4.11
N GLU A 368 16.21 20.52 -5.41
CA GLU A 368 17.46 21.02 -6.00
C GLU A 368 17.48 22.55 -6.02
N HIS A 369 18.55 23.18 -5.52
CA HIS A 369 18.83 24.59 -5.81
C HIS A 369 20.18 24.73 -6.50
N SER A 370 20.16 24.82 -7.82
CA SER A 370 21.24 25.46 -8.59
C SER A 370 21.09 26.98 -8.46
N SER A 371 21.69 27.59 -7.44
CA SER A 371 22.04 29.01 -7.50
C SER A 371 23.36 29.28 -6.79
N GLN A 372 24.22 30.03 -7.47
CA GLN A 372 25.67 30.18 -7.26
C GLN A 372 26.13 30.76 -5.91
N ARG A 373 25.32 30.76 -4.84
CA ARG A 373 25.73 31.37 -3.55
C ARG A 373 25.43 30.57 -2.28
N HIS A 374 24.72 29.44 -2.32
CA HIS A 374 24.63 28.49 -1.20
C HIS A 374 24.42 27.07 -1.73
N CYS A 375 25.44 26.22 -1.63
CA CYS A 375 25.41 24.82 -2.07
C CYS A 375 24.54 23.96 -1.14
N PHE A 376 23.25 23.82 -1.46
CA PHE A 376 22.44 22.70 -0.96
C PHE A 376 22.19 21.75 -2.13
N GLN A 377 22.80 20.56 -2.10
CA GLN A 377 22.54 19.51 -3.08
C GLN A 377 21.31 18.72 -2.60
N GLY A 378 20.14 18.92 -3.22
CA GLY A 378 18.97 18.05 -2.97
C GLY A 378 19.24 16.60 -3.39
N CYS A 379 18.38 15.66 -3.03
CA CYS A 379 18.41 14.29 -3.54
C CYS A 379 17.26 14.04 -4.52
N ASP A 380 17.42 13.05 -5.40
CA ASP A 380 16.39 12.66 -6.36
C ASP A 380 15.48 11.56 -5.78
N LEU A 381 16.10 10.62 -5.04
CA LEU A 381 15.42 9.53 -4.35
C LEU A 381 15.96 9.37 -2.92
N LEU A 382 15.12 8.78 -2.06
CA LEU A 382 15.49 8.33 -0.73
C LEU A 382 15.16 6.85 -0.58
N LEU A 383 16.15 6.10 -0.13
CA LEU A 383 16.05 4.70 0.22
C LEU A 383 16.08 4.55 1.74
N THR A 384 15.07 3.90 2.30
CA THR A 384 15.03 3.50 3.71
C THR A 384 14.64 2.03 3.81
N PRO A 385 14.60 1.41 5.00
CA PRO A 385 13.79 0.22 5.23
C PRO A 385 12.28 0.52 5.21
N THR A 386 11.41 -0.49 5.02
CA THR A 386 9.94 -0.30 5.15
C THR A 386 9.49 -0.40 6.61
N ALA A 387 9.89 -1.47 7.29
CA ALA A 387 9.49 -1.77 8.67
C ALA A 387 10.70 -1.72 9.60
N ALA A 388 10.45 -1.70 10.91
CA ALA A 388 11.51 -1.78 11.91
C ALA A 388 12.12 -3.18 12.00
N GLY A 389 11.34 -4.23 11.70
CA GLY A 389 11.78 -5.61 11.83
C GLY A 389 11.12 -6.54 10.83
N LEU A 390 11.47 -7.82 10.95
CA LEU A 390 10.87 -8.92 10.17
C LEU A 390 9.38 -9.10 10.53
N PRO A 391 8.61 -9.85 9.70
CA PRO A 391 7.27 -10.29 10.08
C PRO A 391 7.22 -10.85 11.51
N VAL A 392 6.42 -10.21 12.37
CA VAL A 392 6.32 -10.56 13.80
C VAL A 392 5.36 -11.73 14.00
N PRO A 393 5.48 -12.52 15.09
CA PRO A 393 4.47 -13.51 15.44
C PRO A 393 3.08 -12.88 15.61
N HIS A 394 2.03 -13.65 15.33
CA HIS A 394 0.65 -13.22 15.58
C HIS A 394 0.44 -12.75 17.03
N GLY A 395 -0.45 -11.78 17.22
CA GLY A 395 -0.73 -11.19 18.54
C GLY A 395 0.35 -10.24 19.07
N THR A 396 1.51 -10.10 18.42
CA THR A 396 2.57 -9.17 18.87
C THR A 396 2.10 -7.71 18.92
N LEU A 397 1.19 -7.33 18.02
CA LEU A 397 0.63 -5.98 17.93
C LEU A 397 -0.72 -5.82 18.65
N ASP A 398 -1.15 -6.82 19.43
CA ASP A 398 -2.24 -6.64 20.39
C ASP A 398 -1.69 -5.89 21.61
N HIS A 399 -2.03 -4.60 21.71
CA HIS A 399 -1.54 -3.73 22.78
C HIS A 399 -2.62 -3.34 23.79
N GLY A 400 -3.81 -3.97 23.73
CA GLY A 400 -4.95 -3.63 24.58
C GLY A 400 -5.45 -2.19 24.38
N ALA A 401 -6.51 -1.81 25.10
CA ALA A 401 -7.23 -0.54 24.88
C ALA A 401 -6.73 0.67 25.69
N ASP A 402 -5.64 0.53 26.44
CA ASP A 402 -5.14 1.62 27.28
C ASP A 402 -4.21 2.57 26.50
N HIS A 403 -4.77 3.17 25.45
CA HIS A 403 -4.07 4.15 24.62
C HIS A 403 -4.93 5.40 24.42
N THR A 404 -4.24 6.53 24.38
CA THR A 404 -4.74 7.73 23.71
C THR A 404 -4.53 7.62 22.20
N VAL A 405 -5.17 8.46 21.40
CA VAL A 405 -4.90 8.56 19.95
C VAL A 405 -3.41 8.73 19.66
N ARG A 406 -2.75 9.66 20.35
CA ARG A 406 -1.31 9.93 20.13
C ARG A 406 -0.43 8.79 20.60
N SER A 407 -0.72 8.17 21.75
CA SER A 407 0.09 7.03 22.24
C SER A 407 -0.07 5.80 21.34
N TRP A 408 -1.27 5.55 20.82
CA TRP A 408 -1.49 4.50 19.82
C TRP A 408 -0.71 4.75 18.54
N LEU A 409 -0.79 5.96 17.98
CA LEU A 409 -0.05 6.33 16.76
C LEU A 409 1.47 6.18 16.95
N ARG A 410 2.02 6.63 18.09
CA ARG A 410 3.44 6.40 18.42
C ARG A 410 3.78 4.92 18.45
N ARG A 411 2.92 4.12 19.09
CA ARG A 411 3.12 2.68 19.25
C ARG A 411 3.09 1.94 17.92
N ILE A 412 2.08 2.19 17.08
CA ILE A 412 1.93 1.48 15.82
C ILE A 412 2.99 1.91 14.79
N TYR A 413 3.37 3.20 14.78
CA TYR A 413 4.45 3.68 13.92
C TYR A 413 5.84 3.21 14.35
N ALA A 414 6.03 2.75 15.59
CA ALA A 414 7.29 2.08 15.95
C ALA A 414 7.49 0.75 15.18
N HIS A 415 6.42 0.10 14.71
CA HIS A 415 6.53 -1.10 13.88
C HIS A 415 6.88 -0.77 12.41
N GLY A 416 6.33 0.32 11.88
CA GLY A 416 6.62 0.85 10.53
C GLY A 416 7.17 2.27 10.56
N PRO A 417 8.37 2.53 11.09
CA PRO A 417 8.83 3.88 11.43
C PRO A 417 9.28 4.70 10.22
N PHE A 418 9.23 4.11 9.03
CA PHE A 418 9.71 4.71 7.79
C PHE A 418 8.58 5.09 6.82
N THR A 419 7.32 4.72 7.08
CA THR A 419 6.26 4.84 6.08
C THR A 419 5.37 6.06 6.23
N ALA A 420 4.92 6.36 7.46
CA ALA A 420 3.96 7.43 7.76
C ALA A 420 4.40 8.85 7.33
N PRO A 421 5.69 9.24 7.43
CA PRO A 421 6.13 10.55 6.93
C PRO A 421 5.74 10.85 5.48
N PHE A 422 5.67 9.81 4.64
CA PHE A 422 5.36 9.92 3.21
C PHE A 422 3.86 9.89 2.91
N ASN A 423 3.03 9.50 3.87
CA ASN A 423 1.59 9.77 3.85
C ASN A 423 1.33 11.23 4.20
N VAL A 424 1.97 11.73 5.26
CA VAL A 424 1.82 13.10 5.74
C VAL A 424 2.28 14.12 4.67
N SER A 425 3.43 13.88 4.06
CA SER A 425 3.97 14.75 2.99
C SER A 425 3.32 14.53 1.62
N GLY A 426 2.79 13.33 1.36
CA GLY A 426 2.15 12.98 0.09
C GLY A 426 3.11 12.60 -1.04
N ASN A 427 4.39 12.34 -0.73
CA ASN A 427 5.41 11.86 -1.68
C ASN A 427 5.14 10.41 -2.12
N PRO A 428 5.38 10.03 -3.38
CA PRO A 428 5.23 8.65 -3.82
C PRO A 428 6.33 7.76 -3.22
N ALA A 429 5.99 6.52 -2.89
CA ALA A 429 6.92 5.55 -2.32
C ALA A 429 6.58 4.12 -2.76
N VAL A 430 7.58 3.32 -3.10
CA VAL A 430 7.41 1.91 -3.51
C VAL A 430 8.25 1.01 -2.62
N SER A 431 7.65 -0.02 -2.01
CA SER A 431 8.36 -1.09 -1.32
C SER A 431 8.67 -2.21 -2.31
N LEU A 432 9.94 -2.61 -2.41
CA LEU A 432 10.41 -3.69 -3.28
C LEU A 432 10.95 -4.86 -2.45
N PRO A 433 10.66 -6.13 -2.81
CA PRO A 433 11.11 -7.29 -2.06
C PRO A 433 12.56 -7.67 -2.40
N LEU A 434 13.51 -6.79 -2.07
CA LEU A 434 14.91 -6.94 -2.51
C LEU A 434 15.66 -8.01 -1.74
N ALA A 435 15.33 -8.28 -0.47
CA ALA A 435 16.09 -9.19 0.38
C ALA A 435 15.21 -10.24 1.08
N GLN A 436 15.85 -11.30 1.58
CA GLN A 436 15.27 -12.25 2.53
C GLN A 436 16.16 -12.33 3.77
N SER A 437 15.54 -12.52 4.92
CA SER A 437 16.24 -12.75 6.19
C SER A 437 16.89 -14.13 6.22
N ARG A 438 17.70 -14.39 7.23
CA ARG A 438 18.31 -15.72 7.49
C ARG A 438 17.26 -16.80 7.75
N GLU A 439 16.07 -16.41 8.20
CA GLU A 439 14.90 -17.25 8.43
C GLU A 439 14.06 -17.45 7.15
N GLY A 440 14.46 -16.87 6.02
CA GLY A 440 13.74 -16.95 4.75
C GLY A 440 12.57 -15.98 4.61
N LEU A 441 12.38 -15.06 5.57
CA LEU A 441 11.29 -14.07 5.54
C LEU A 441 11.64 -12.90 4.61
N PRO A 442 10.68 -12.35 3.86
CA PRO A 442 10.94 -11.20 3.00
C PRO A 442 11.33 -9.94 3.77
N ILE A 443 12.18 -9.13 3.15
CA ILE A 443 12.54 -7.79 3.62
C ILE A 443 12.30 -6.81 2.48
N GLY A 444 11.34 -5.91 2.68
CA GLY A 444 11.03 -4.83 1.75
C GLY A 444 11.94 -3.62 1.94
N VAL A 445 12.45 -3.10 0.83
CA VAL A 445 13.27 -1.89 0.79
C VAL A 445 12.55 -0.81 -0.01
N PRO A 446 12.08 0.26 0.64
CA PRO A 446 11.34 1.32 -0.02
C PRO A 446 12.24 2.37 -0.65
N LEU A 447 11.84 2.76 -1.86
CA LEU A 447 12.27 4.00 -2.50
C LEU A 447 11.19 5.06 -2.35
N VAL A 448 11.60 6.31 -2.22
CA VAL A 448 10.74 7.49 -2.14
C VAL A 448 11.27 8.54 -3.10
N ALA A 449 10.38 9.16 -3.87
CA ALA A 449 10.74 10.26 -4.76
C ALA A 449 10.10 11.58 -4.33
N ALA A 450 10.49 12.67 -4.98
CA ALA A 450 9.78 13.93 -4.89
C ALA A 450 8.29 13.77 -5.29
N HIS A 451 7.43 14.64 -4.78
CA HIS A 451 6.00 14.60 -5.09
C HIS A 451 5.75 14.65 -6.61
N GLY A 452 4.96 13.71 -7.12
CA GLY A 452 4.66 13.58 -8.55
C GLY A 452 5.73 12.91 -9.40
N ARG A 453 6.84 12.44 -8.80
CA ARG A 453 7.97 11.80 -9.51
C ARG A 453 7.92 10.27 -9.52
N GLU A 454 6.73 9.70 -9.72
CA GLU A 454 6.59 8.25 -9.95
C GLU A 454 7.35 7.77 -11.18
N ASP A 455 7.63 8.66 -12.16
CA ASP A 455 8.48 8.37 -13.32
C ASP A 455 9.88 7.90 -12.91
N LEU A 456 10.58 8.68 -12.06
CA LEU A 456 11.91 8.29 -11.57
C LEU A 456 11.82 7.11 -10.61
N LEU A 457 10.81 7.13 -9.74
CA LEU A 457 10.62 6.08 -8.74
C LEU A 457 10.50 4.70 -9.41
N LEU A 458 9.65 4.60 -10.43
CA LEU A 458 9.38 3.35 -11.13
C LEU A 458 10.52 2.98 -12.09
N ALA A 459 11.19 3.95 -12.72
CA ALA A 459 12.39 3.68 -13.54
C ALA A 459 13.50 3.03 -12.70
N VAL A 460 13.82 3.59 -11.53
CA VAL A 460 14.85 3.01 -10.64
C VAL A 460 14.37 1.71 -9.99
N ALA A 461 13.08 1.59 -9.67
CA ALA A 461 12.52 0.33 -9.19
C ALA A 461 12.68 -0.80 -10.22
N ALA A 462 12.49 -0.52 -11.52
CA ALA A 462 12.71 -1.50 -12.58
C ALA A 462 14.20 -1.87 -12.73
N GLN A 463 15.12 -0.90 -12.61
CA GLN A 463 16.57 -1.20 -12.58
C GLN A 463 16.94 -2.12 -11.41
N LEU A 464 16.34 -1.91 -10.23
CA LEU A 464 16.54 -2.80 -9.08
C LEU A 464 15.90 -4.18 -9.27
N GLU A 465 14.72 -4.26 -9.90
CA GLU A 465 14.07 -5.53 -10.26
C GLU A 465 14.95 -6.36 -11.20
N GLU A 466 15.62 -5.72 -12.16
CA GLU A 466 16.57 -6.37 -13.06
C GLU A 466 17.87 -6.79 -12.37
N ALA A 467 18.44 -5.92 -11.52
CA ALA A 467 19.70 -6.19 -10.81
C ALA A 467 19.56 -7.23 -9.68
N VAL A 468 18.40 -7.28 -9.02
CA VAL A 468 18.12 -8.16 -7.87
C VAL A 468 16.75 -8.81 -8.06
N PRO A 469 16.61 -9.75 -9.02
CA PRO A 469 15.32 -10.34 -9.34
C PRO A 469 14.74 -11.13 -8.16
N TRP A 470 13.44 -10.94 -7.92
CA TRP A 470 12.66 -11.74 -6.95
C TRP A 470 11.68 -12.71 -7.60
N ARG A 471 11.62 -12.77 -8.94
CA ARG A 471 10.64 -13.58 -9.66
C ARG A 471 10.68 -15.07 -9.29
N ASP A 472 11.81 -15.60 -8.84
CA ASP A 472 11.93 -17.03 -8.49
C ASP A 472 11.74 -17.29 -6.98
N ARG A 473 11.59 -16.24 -6.17
CA ARG A 473 11.31 -16.34 -4.74
C ARG A 473 9.81 -16.59 -4.55
N ARG A 474 9.46 -17.81 -4.11
CA ARG A 474 8.07 -18.22 -3.82
C ARG A 474 7.91 -18.60 -2.35
N PRO A 475 6.80 -18.19 -1.70
CA PRO A 475 6.48 -18.66 -0.36
C PRO A 475 6.12 -20.15 -0.36
N PRO A 476 6.33 -20.89 0.76
CA PRO A 476 5.88 -22.28 0.89
C PRO A 476 4.38 -22.48 0.68
N MET A 477 3.56 -21.48 1.02
CA MET A 477 2.10 -21.49 0.82
C MET A 477 1.68 -20.86 -0.52
N SER A 478 2.45 -21.08 -1.59
CA SER A 478 2.06 -20.64 -2.94
C SER A 478 1.04 -21.59 -3.57
N VAL A 479 0.16 -21.04 -4.40
CA VAL A 479 -0.83 -21.83 -5.16
C VAL A 479 -0.22 -22.50 -6.39
N GLY A 480 0.93 -22.02 -6.85
CA GLY A 480 1.66 -22.49 -8.04
C GLY A 480 2.94 -23.24 -7.73
#